data_AF-A0A4Y8CCK9-F1
#
_entry.id   AF-A0A4Y8CCK9-F1
#
_cell.length_a   1.000
_cell.length_b   1.000
_cell.length_c   1.000
_cell.angle_alpha   90.00
_cell.angle_beta   90.00
_cell.angle_gamma   90.00
#
_symmetry.space_group_name_H-M   'P 1'
#
loop_
_entity.id
_entity.type
_entity.pdbx_description
1 polymer ?
#
loop_
_entity_poly.entity_id
_entity_poly.type
_entity_poly.pdbx_seq_one_letter_code
_entity_poly.pdbx_strand_id
1 'polypeptide(L)'
;FEFPENCSIGLMGGNGAGKSTLMRLLSGAELPDSGKIITNKKLSWPLGLNGAFQGSLTARDNAKFVARVYGYKGQELQEKVKFVEDFAELGKFFDEPMKTYSSGMSARIAFGLSMAFDFDYYLIDEAGAVGDPAFREKSVKLYRERLSKSKVIMVSHDVAEIKEWCDKIIYMKNGQITVYDDVDEGIAAYQGKA
;
A
#
# COMPACT_ATOMS: atom_id res chain seq x y z
N PHE A 1 15.86 -15.65 -0.35
CA PHE A 1 15.50 -15.23 -1.71
C PHE A 1 15.60 -13.72 -1.77
N GLU A 2 15.84 -13.16 -2.95
CA GLU A 2 16.02 -11.72 -3.12
C GLU A 2 14.83 -11.14 -3.89
N PHE A 3 14.36 -9.97 -3.47
CA PHE A 3 13.38 -9.23 -4.24
C PHE A 3 14.08 -8.56 -5.42
N PRO A 4 13.53 -8.63 -6.64
CA PRO A 4 14.04 -7.86 -7.76
C PRO A 4 14.12 -6.36 -7.43
N GLU A 5 15.27 -5.76 -7.73
CA GLU A 5 15.49 -4.35 -7.44
C GLU A 5 14.95 -3.44 -8.54
N ASN A 6 14.58 -2.21 -8.16
CA ASN A 6 14.22 -1.11 -9.07
C ASN A 6 13.08 -1.40 -10.04
N CYS A 7 12.20 -2.33 -9.69
CA CYS A 7 11.02 -2.68 -10.47
C CYS A 7 9.80 -2.83 -9.58
N SER A 8 8.62 -2.70 -10.17
CA SER A 8 7.36 -2.98 -9.51
C SER A 8 7.04 -4.47 -9.58
N ILE A 9 6.48 -5.03 -8.51
CA ILE A 9 6.37 -6.46 -8.29
C ILE A 9 4.93 -6.83 -7.98
N GLY A 10 4.38 -7.76 -8.76
CA GLY A 10 3.13 -8.43 -8.45
C GLY A 10 3.39 -9.68 -7.63
N LEU A 11 2.81 -9.75 -6.43
CA LEU A 11 2.86 -10.91 -5.57
C LEU A 11 1.62 -11.78 -5.82
N MET A 12 1.80 -12.88 -6.55
CA MET A 12 0.73 -13.78 -6.96
C MET A 12 0.82 -15.12 -6.24
N GLY A 13 -0.31 -15.81 -6.08
CA GLY A 13 -0.37 -17.07 -5.35
C GLY A 13 -1.79 -17.44 -4.96
N GLY A 14 -2.06 -18.73 -4.74
CA GLY A 14 -3.36 -19.19 -4.26
C GLY A 14 -3.73 -18.65 -2.88
N ASN A 15 -4.97 -18.90 -2.46
CA ASN A 15 -5.40 -18.62 -1.09
C ASN A 15 -4.57 -19.44 -0.10
N GLY A 16 -4.13 -18.81 0.99
CA GLY A 16 -3.26 -19.46 1.96
C GLY A 16 -1.78 -19.60 1.53
N ALA A 17 -1.38 -19.07 0.37
CA ALA A 17 0.03 -19.11 -0.06
C ALA A 17 0.99 -18.25 0.78
N GLY A 18 0.48 -17.44 1.72
CA GLY A 18 1.29 -16.60 2.61
C GLY A 18 1.52 -15.16 2.13
N LYS A 19 0.81 -14.69 1.09
CA LYS A 19 0.96 -13.33 0.52
C LYS A 19 0.81 -12.22 1.57
N SER A 20 -0.31 -12.20 2.30
CA SER A 20 -0.57 -11.19 3.33
C SER A 20 0.41 -11.29 4.51
N THR A 21 0.86 -12.51 4.85
CA THR A 21 1.92 -12.70 5.85
C THR A 21 3.23 -12.07 5.37
N LEU A 22 3.62 -12.29 4.11
CA LEU A 22 4.81 -11.67 3.52
C LEU A 22 4.68 -10.14 3.51
N MET A 23 3.51 -9.58 3.20
CA MET A 23 3.26 -8.13 3.27
C MET A 23 3.43 -7.56 4.68
N ARG A 24 2.96 -8.26 5.71
CA ARG A 24 3.16 -7.85 7.12
C ARG A 24 4.61 -7.95 7.55
N LEU A 25 5.31 -8.99 7.11
CA LEU A 25 6.74 -9.17 7.35
C LEU A 25 7.56 -8.05 6.68
N LEU A 26 7.25 -7.72 5.42
CA LEU A 26 7.93 -6.65 4.67
C LEU A 26 7.68 -5.27 5.28
N SER A 27 6.47 -4.98 5.73
CA SER A 27 6.16 -3.71 6.41
C SER A 27 6.73 -3.60 7.82
N GLY A 28 7.25 -4.69 8.39
CA GLY A 28 7.67 -4.74 9.79
C GLY A 28 6.51 -4.76 10.79
N ALA A 29 5.27 -4.98 10.32
CA ALA A 29 4.11 -5.17 11.19
C ALA A 29 4.15 -6.52 11.94
N GLU A 30 4.86 -7.50 11.37
CA GLU A 30 5.11 -8.81 11.95
C GLU A 30 6.61 -9.12 11.82
N LEU A 31 7.20 -9.77 12.83
CA LEU A 31 8.60 -10.20 12.80
C LEU A 31 8.67 -11.68 12.38
N PRO A 32 9.71 -12.10 11.64
CA PRO A 32 9.87 -13.49 11.29
C PRO A 32 10.23 -14.33 12.53
N ASP A 33 9.66 -15.53 12.65
CA ASP A 33 10.02 -16.48 13.72
C ASP A 33 11.49 -16.93 13.63
N SER A 34 12.03 -16.97 12.40
CA SER A 34 13.42 -17.33 12.12
C SER A 34 13.94 -16.61 10.87
N GLY A 35 15.26 -16.43 10.79
CA GLY A 35 15.89 -15.68 9.70
C GLY A 35 15.79 -14.16 9.90
N LYS A 36 16.05 -13.40 8.84
CA LYS A 36 16.07 -11.93 8.87
C LYS A 36 15.61 -11.37 7.53
N ILE A 37 14.95 -10.21 7.58
CA ILE A 37 14.65 -9.37 6.42
C ILE A 37 15.65 -8.22 6.44
N ILE A 38 16.43 -8.10 5.36
CA ILE A 38 17.49 -7.09 5.24
C ILE A 38 17.13 -6.21 4.06
N THR A 39 16.95 -4.91 4.31
CA THR A 39 16.68 -3.93 3.27
C THR A 39 17.20 -2.56 3.70
N ASN A 40 17.71 -1.79 2.73
CA ASN A 40 18.01 -0.37 2.88
C ASN A 40 16.90 0.53 2.30
N LYS A 41 15.81 -0.07 1.83
CA LYS A 41 14.68 0.62 1.19
C LYS A 41 13.60 0.92 2.23
N LYS A 42 12.96 2.08 2.09
CA LYS A 42 11.77 2.47 2.86
C LYS A 42 10.55 1.81 2.23
N LEU A 43 10.00 0.83 2.93
CA LEU A 43 8.77 0.14 2.55
C LEU A 43 7.58 0.81 3.26
N SER A 44 6.49 1.06 2.52
CA SER A 44 5.26 1.56 3.15
C SER A 44 4.60 0.46 3.99
N TRP A 45 3.61 0.84 4.80
CA TRP A 45 2.63 -0.13 5.29
C TRP A 45 1.69 -0.55 4.16
N PRO A 46 1.02 -1.72 4.27
CA PRO A 46 0.02 -2.13 3.29
C PRO A 46 -1.10 -1.10 3.17
N LEU A 47 -1.33 -0.59 1.95
CA LEU A 47 -2.52 0.20 1.64
C LEU A 47 -3.77 -0.62 1.95
N GLY A 48 -4.74 -0.01 2.64
CA GLY A 48 -5.96 -0.69 3.06
C GLY A 48 -5.94 -1.26 4.48
N LEU A 49 -4.88 -1.04 5.25
CA LEU A 49 -4.81 -1.46 6.65
C LEU A 49 -5.74 -0.60 7.53
N ASN A 50 -7.02 -1.00 7.60
CA ASN A 50 -8.06 -0.39 8.45
C ASN A 50 -7.70 -0.39 9.96
N GLY A 51 -6.69 -1.16 10.37
CA GLY A 51 -6.20 -1.22 11.75
C GLY A 51 -5.23 -0.10 12.16
N ALA A 52 -4.81 0.77 11.23
CA ALA A 52 -3.83 1.82 11.53
C ALA A 52 -4.43 3.04 12.25
N PHE A 53 -5.76 3.17 12.27
CA PHE A 53 -6.45 4.33 12.81
C PHE A 53 -7.07 4.07 14.18
N GLN A 54 -6.86 5.02 15.09
CA GLN A 54 -7.60 5.07 16.34
C GLN A 54 -8.94 5.76 16.11
N GLY A 55 -10.03 4.98 16.17
CA GLY A 55 -11.38 5.45 15.84
C GLY A 55 -11.91 6.53 16.78
N SER A 56 -11.44 6.62 18.02
CA SER A 56 -11.82 7.72 18.93
C SER A 56 -11.15 9.06 18.61
N LEU A 57 -10.08 9.05 17.81
CA LEU A 57 -9.36 10.25 17.38
C LEU A 57 -9.93 10.79 16.05
N THR A 58 -9.67 12.06 15.80
CA THR A 58 -9.99 12.71 14.52
C THR A 58 -9.07 12.21 13.41
N ALA A 59 -9.43 12.41 12.14
CA ALA A 59 -8.50 12.14 11.04
C ALA A 59 -7.25 13.02 11.14
N ARG A 60 -7.41 14.28 11.59
CA ARG A 60 -6.28 15.19 11.83
C ARG A 60 -5.30 14.62 12.86
N ASP A 61 -5.78 14.09 13.97
CA ASP A 61 -4.91 13.55 15.02
C ASP A 61 -4.24 12.24 14.61
N ASN A 62 -4.96 11.37 13.90
CA ASN A 62 -4.38 10.18 13.28
C ASN A 62 -3.26 10.55 12.28
N ALA A 63 -3.50 11.53 11.40
CA ALA A 63 -2.49 12.01 10.45
C ALA A 63 -1.25 12.59 11.15
N LYS A 64 -1.45 13.41 12.20
CA LYS A 64 -0.36 13.93 13.03
C LYS A 64 0.43 12.82 13.71
N PHE A 65 -0.27 11.81 14.25
CA PHE A 65 0.35 10.69 14.94
C PHE A 65 1.27 9.93 13.99
N VAL A 66 0.77 9.51 12.83
CA VAL A 66 1.56 8.78 11.83
C VAL A 66 2.72 9.64 11.31
N ALA A 67 2.50 10.92 11.02
CA ALA A 67 3.58 11.81 10.58
C ALA A 67 4.73 11.88 11.60
N ARG A 68 4.42 11.90 12.91
CA ARG A 68 5.44 11.89 13.98
C ARG A 68 6.17 10.55 14.08
N VAL A 69 5.47 9.43 13.87
CA VAL A 69 6.10 8.09 13.81
C VAL A 69 7.16 8.04 12.72
N TYR A 70 6.90 8.69 11.58
CA TYR A 70 7.87 8.84 10.48
C TYR A 70 8.88 9.98 10.67
N GLY A 71 8.93 10.60 11.85
CA GLY A 71 9.93 11.59 12.23
C GLY A 71 9.64 13.03 11.81
N TYR A 72 8.52 13.30 11.14
CA TYR A 72 8.16 14.66 10.72
C TYR A 72 7.71 15.53 11.89
N LYS A 73 8.18 16.77 11.92
CA LYS A 73 7.90 17.76 12.98
C LYS A 73 7.71 19.16 12.40
N GLY A 74 7.25 20.10 13.22
CA GLY A 74 7.15 21.51 12.83
C GLY A 74 6.32 21.72 11.58
N GLN A 75 6.88 22.44 10.61
CA GLN A 75 6.22 22.77 9.35
C GLN A 75 5.95 21.54 8.47
N GLU A 76 6.90 20.60 8.36
CA GLU A 76 6.73 19.40 7.53
C GLU A 76 5.54 18.56 8.01
N LEU A 77 5.35 18.44 9.33
CA LEU A 77 4.18 17.77 9.88
C LEU A 77 2.88 18.44 9.44
N GLN A 78 2.82 19.77 9.45
CA GLN A 78 1.62 20.50 9.01
C GLN A 78 1.36 20.31 7.52
N GLU A 79 2.41 20.28 6.70
CA GLU A 79 2.32 20.03 5.26
C GLU A 79 1.79 18.62 4.97
N LYS A 80 2.28 17.60 5.69
CA LYS A 80 1.77 16.22 5.57
C LYS A 80 0.30 16.13 5.98
N VAL A 81 -0.09 16.74 7.09
CA VAL A 81 -1.49 16.74 7.55
C VAL A 81 -2.40 17.47 6.56
N LYS A 82 -1.97 18.64 6.07
CA LYS A 82 -2.71 19.44 5.09
C LYS A 82 -2.89 18.68 3.77
N PHE A 83 -1.84 17.98 3.31
CA PHE A 83 -1.94 17.13 2.13
C PHE A 83 -3.05 16.08 2.27
N VAL A 84 -3.14 15.41 3.42
CA VAL A 84 -4.19 14.40 3.67
C VAL A 84 -5.58 15.04 3.70
N GLU A 85 -5.71 16.20 4.34
CA GLU A 85 -6.96 16.96 4.42
C GLU A 85 -7.46 17.38 3.03
N ASP A 86 -6.59 18.00 2.24
CA ASP A 86 -6.87 18.46 0.86
C ASP A 86 -7.16 17.27 -0.07
N PHE A 87 -6.47 16.15 0.13
CA PHE A 87 -6.70 14.95 -0.68
C PHE A 87 -8.05 14.30 -0.35
N ALA A 88 -8.39 14.13 0.92
CA ALA A 88 -9.56 13.36 1.34
C ALA A 88 -10.90 14.08 1.12
N GLU A 89 -10.88 15.42 1.02
CA GLU A 89 -12.05 16.26 0.73
C GLU A 89 -13.24 16.01 1.69
N LEU A 90 -12.93 15.74 2.96
CA LEU A 90 -13.95 15.48 3.99
C LEU A 90 -14.51 16.75 4.64
N GLY A 91 -13.92 17.92 4.34
CA GLY A 91 -14.30 19.20 4.96
C GLY A 91 -14.30 19.10 6.49
N LYS A 92 -15.38 19.57 7.12
CA LYS A 92 -15.52 19.56 8.59
C LYS A 92 -15.37 18.18 9.23
N PHE A 93 -15.67 17.11 8.49
CA PHE A 93 -15.57 15.76 9.03
C PHE A 93 -14.11 15.38 9.34
N PHE A 94 -13.11 16.04 8.74
CA PHE A 94 -11.70 15.77 9.04
C PHE A 94 -11.33 15.95 10.52
N ASP A 95 -12.09 16.80 11.21
CA ASP A 95 -11.95 17.10 12.64
C ASP A 95 -12.99 16.35 13.50
N GLU A 96 -13.73 15.40 12.94
CA GLU A 96 -14.66 14.52 13.67
C GLU A 96 -14.01 13.15 13.98
N PRO A 97 -14.45 12.45 15.05
CA PRO A 97 -13.92 11.12 15.39
C PRO A 97 -14.12 10.10 14.26
N MET A 98 -13.05 9.39 13.88
CA MET A 98 -13.07 8.45 12.75
C MET A 98 -14.03 7.26 12.94
N LYS A 99 -14.41 6.91 14.17
CA LYS A 99 -15.44 5.90 14.46
C LYS A 99 -16.81 6.22 13.85
N THR A 100 -17.04 7.47 13.45
CA THR A 100 -18.29 7.93 12.81
C THR A 100 -18.25 7.82 11.28
N TYR A 101 -17.10 7.48 10.71
CA TYR A 101 -16.89 7.53 9.27
C TYR A 101 -17.51 6.32 8.56
N SER A 102 -17.97 6.54 7.33
CA SER A 102 -18.25 5.44 6.42
C SER A 102 -16.96 4.75 5.97
N SER A 103 -17.07 3.53 5.45
CA SER A 103 -15.94 2.81 4.85
C SER A 103 -15.24 3.63 3.76
N GLY A 104 -16.01 4.36 2.94
CA GLY A 104 -15.48 5.26 1.93
C GLY A 104 -14.65 6.39 2.53
N MET A 105 -15.16 7.10 3.54
CA MET A 105 -14.43 8.20 4.20
C MET A 105 -13.13 7.70 4.83
N SER A 106 -13.18 6.57 5.55
CA SER A 106 -11.99 5.96 6.18
C SER A 106 -10.95 5.57 5.15
N ALA A 107 -11.38 5.01 4.02
CA ALA A 107 -10.48 4.61 2.97
C ALA A 107 -9.83 5.83 2.27
N ARG A 108 -10.54 6.96 2.11
CA ARG A 108 -9.94 8.21 1.59
C ARG A 108 -8.81 8.72 2.50
N ILE A 109 -9.00 8.67 3.81
CA ILE A 109 -7.96 9.03 4.79
C ILE A 109 -6.80 8.04 4.73
N ALA A 110 -7.08 6.73 4.67
CA ALA A 110 -6.05 5.71 4.52
C ALA A 110 -5.15 5.99 3.31
N PHE A 111 -5.78 6.22 2.14
CA PHE A 111 -5.07 6.46 0.90
C PHE A 111 -4.29 7.77 0.94
N GLY A 112 -4.93 8.87 1.33
CA GLY A 112 -4.28 10.18 1.43
C GLY A 112 -3.08 10.15 2.37
N LEU A 113 -3.20 9.48 3.51
CA LEU A 113 -2.12 9.36 4.48
C LEU A 113 -0.95 8.53 3.95
N SER A 114 -1.21 7.40 3.30
CA SER A 114 -0.15 6.60 2.70
C SER A 114 0.60 7.35 1.60
N MET A 115 -0.10 8.16 0.80
CA MET A 115 0.50 8.96 -0.27
C MET A 115 1.13 10.27 0.22
N ALA A 116 0.96 10.62 1.50
CA ALA A 116 1.58 11.79 2.10
C ALA A 116 3.09 11.60 2.26
N PHE A 117 3.57 10.37 2.39
CA PHE A 117 4.97 10.04 2.67
C PHE A 117 5.66 9.44 1.44
N ASP A 118 6.96 9.67 1.33
CA ASP A 118 7.78 9.16 0.24
C ASP A 118 8.41 7.82 0.64
N PHE A 119 8.08 6.78 -0.12
CA PHE A 119 8.62 5.42 0.05
C PHE A 119 9.38 4.98 -1.20
N ASP A 120 10.35 4.10 -1.02
CA ASP A 120 11.01 3.43 -2.15
C ASP A 120 10.04 2.42 -2.78
N TYR A 121 9.29 1.71 -1.93
CA TYR A 121 8.24 0.77 -2.35
C TYR A 121 6.95 0.99 -1.57
N TYR A 122 5.85 1.14 -2.29
CA TYR A 122 4.51 1.08 -1.73
C TYR A 122 4.03 -0.37 -1.68
N LEU A 123 3.58 -0.81 -0.51
CA LEU A 123 2.94 -2.10 -0.32
C LEU A 123 1.43 -1.95 -0.51
N ILE A 124 0.84 -2.77 -1.39
CA ILE A 124 -0.59 -2.70 -1.72
C ILE A 124 -1.22 -4.06 -1.59
N ASP A 125 -2.27 -4.14 -0.78
CA ASP A 125 -3.05 -5.34 -0.59
C ASP A 125 -4.49 -5.05 -1.05
N GLU A 126 -4.82 -5.44 -2.29
CA GLU A 126 -6.17 -5.41 -2.90
C GLU A 126 -6.92 -4.05 -2.88
N ALA A 127 -6.25 -2.94 -2.55
CA ALA A 127 -6.87 -1.64 -2.29
C ALA A 127 -6.86 -0.66 -3.47
N GLY A 128 -6.80 -1.16 -4.72
CA GLY A 128 -6.61 -0.35 -5.93
C GLY A 128 -7.75 0.62 -6.29
N ALA A 129 -8.92 0.53 -5.66
CA ALA A 129 -10.05 1.42 -5.96
C ALA A 129 -10.81 1.80 -4.68
N VAL A 130 -10.39 2.91 -4.08
CA VAL A 130 -11.09 3.49 -2.93
C VAL A 130 -12.03 4.60 -3.38
N GLY A 131 -13.28 4.54 -2.91
CA GLY A 131 -14.23 5.65 -2.97
C GLY A 131 -15.17 5.62 -4.17
N ASP A 132 -15.84 6.75 -4.42
CA ASP A 132 -16.71 6.94 -5.57
C ASP A 132 -15.89 7.10 -6.87
N PRO A 133 -16.51 7.03 -8.06
CA PRO A 133 -15.80 7.12 -9.33
C PRO A 133 -14.93 8.37 -9.49
N ALA A 134 -15.35 9.53 -8.98
CA ALA A 134 -14.58 10.76 -9.07
C ALA A 134 -13.34 10.70 -8.16
N PHE A 135 -13.49 10.17 -6.95
CA PHE A 135 -12.36 9.97 -6.04
C PHE A 135 -11.39 8.90 -6.55
N ARG A 136 -11.89 7.88 -7.27
CA ARG A 136 -11.06 6.87 -7.92
C ARG A 136 -10.13 7.50 -8.95
N GLU A 137 -10.63 8.40 -9.80
CA GLU A 137 -9.80 9.10 -10.80
C GLU A 137 -8.70 9.94 -10.12
N LYS A 138 -9.05 10.69 -9.07
CA LYS A 138 -8.10 11.46 -8.25
C LYS A 138 -7.03 10.55 -7.62
N SER A 139 -7.46 9.41 -7.09
CA SER A 139 -6.57 8.42 -6.47
C SER A 139 -5.60 7.84 -7.49
N VAL A 140 -6.08 7.43 -8.67
CA VAL A 140 -5.23 6.91 -9.76
C VAL A 140 -4.23 7.97 -10.24
N LYS A 141 -4.64 9.23 -10.36
CA LYS A 141 -3.73 10.32 -10.75
C LYS A 141 -2.61 10.52 -9.74
N LEU A 142 -2.93 10.61 -8.45
CA LEU A 142 -1.93 10.74 -7.39
C LEU A 142 -1.03 9.49 -7.31
N TYR A 143 -1.63 8.33 -7.48
CA TYR A 143 -0.92 7.06 -7.49
C TYR A 143 0.12 7.00 -8.61
N ARG A 144 -0.25 7.37 -9.84
CA ARG A 144 0.68 7.52 -10.98
C ARG A 144 1.82 8.47 -10.68
N GLU A 145 1.50 9.63 -10.09
CA GLU A 145 2.52 10.61 -9.73
C GLU A 145 3.52 10.03 -8.73
N ARG A 146 3.05 9.33 -7.70
CA ARG A 146 3.93 8.68 -6.70
C ARG A 146 4.76 7.56 -7.30
N LEU A 147 4.13 6.65 -8.06
CA LEU A 147 4.83 5.54 -8.72
C LEU A 147 5.76 5.97 -9.86
N SER A 148 5.71 7.22 -10.33
CA SER A 148 6.74 7.74 -11.23
C SER A 148 8.12 7.86 -10.57
N LYS A 149 8.15 7.92 -9.23
CA LYS A 149 9.38 8.07 -8.41
C LYS A 149 9.64 6.88 -7.47
N SER A 150 8.66 6.01 -7.30
CA SER A 150 8.67 4.89 -6.37
C SER A 150 8.24 3.60 -7.09
N LYS A 151 8.42 2.46 -6.44
CA LYS A 151 7.97 1.16 -6.95
C LYS A 151 6.81 0.63 -6.12
N VAL A 152 6.16 -0.42 -6.59
CA VAL A 152 5.08 -1.09 -5.85
C VAL A 152 5.42 -2.55 -5.61
N ILE A 153 5.02 -3.08 -4.46
CA ILE A 153 4.84 -4.52 -4.23
C ILE A 153 3.35 -4.70 -3.97
N MET A 154 2.64 -5.32 -4.91
CA MET A 154 1.19 -5.42 -4.84
C MET A 154 0.68 -6.84 -4.87
N VAL A 155 -0.34 -7.10 -4.06
CA VAL A 155 -1.20 -8.27 -4.13
C VAL A 155 -2.50 -7.84 -4.79
N SER A 156 -2.81 -8.42 -5.95
CA SER A 156 -4.09 -8.19 -6.62
C SER A 156 -4.55 -9.47 -7.32
N HIS A 157 -5.87 -9.68 -7.31
CA HIS A 157 -6.54 -10.69 -8.12
C HIS A 157 -6.93 -10.15 -9.51
N ASP A 158 -6.84 -8.84 -9.72
CA ASP A 158 -7.08 -8.21 -11.02
C ASP A 158 -5.81 -8.26 -11.88
N VAL A 159 -5.86 -9.10 -12.91
CA VAL A 159 -4.77 -9.28 -13.86
C VAL A 159 -4.47 -7.98 -14.62
N ALA A 160 -5.48 -7.15 -14.90
CA ALA A 160 -5.27 -5.88 -15.59
C ALA A 160 -4.47 -4.90 -14.72
N GLU A 161 -4.76 -4.85 -13.42
CA GLU A 161 -4.02 -4.04 -12.46
C GLU A 161 -2.56 -4.51 -12.35
N ILE A 162 -2.33 -5.82 -12.22
CA ILE A 162 -0.97 -6.39 -12.21
C ILE A 162 -0.19 -6.00 -13.48
N LYS A 163 -0.81 -6.13 -14.65
CA LYS A 163 -0.17 -5.75 -15.93
C LYS A 163 0.09 -4.25 -16.06
N GLU A 164 -0.77 -3.41 -15.47
CA GLU A 164 -0.62 -1.96 -15.54
C GLU A 164 0.53 -1.47 -14.65
N TRP A 165 0.70 -2.06 -13.46
CA TRP A 165 1.58 -1.50 -12.42
C TRP A 165 2.84 -2.30 -12.13
N CYS A 166 2.92 -3.57 -12.53
CA CYS A 166 4.05 -4.43 -12.22
C CYS A 166 4.94 -4.66 -13.44
N ASP A 167 6.22 -4.84 -13.18
CA ASP A 167 7.24 -5.21 -14.17
C ASP A 167 7.63 -6.69 -14.05
N LYS A 168 7.42 -7.30 -12.87
CA LYS A 168 7.80 -8.69 -12.56
C LYS A 168 6.77 -9.36 -11.64
N ILE A 169 6.80 -10.68 -11.61
CA ILE A 169 5.92 -11.47 -10.74
C ILE A 169 6.72 -12.33 -9.78
N ILE A 170 6.36 -12.25 -8.50
CA ILE A 170 6.74 -13.23 -7.50
C ILE A 170 5.55 -14.16 -7.31
N TYR A 171 5.68 -15.40 -7.76
CA TYR A 171 4.67 -16.43 -7.59
C TYR A 171 4.97 -17.29 -6.36
N MET A 172 4.04 -17.32 -5.42
CA MET A 172 4.08 -18.14 -4.22
C MET A 172 3.21 -19.38 -4.40
N LYS A 173 3.80 -20.57 -4.27
CA LYS A 173 3.10 -21.86 -4.33
C LYS A 173 3.73 -22.86 -3.39
N ASN A 174 2.94 -23.46 -2.49
CA ASN A 174 3.38 -24.51 -1.56
C ASN A 174 4.63 -24.14 -0.74
N GLY A 175 4.70 -22.90 -0.25
CA GLY A 175 5.86 -22.40 0.51
C GLY A 175 7.12 -22.13 -0.33
N GLN A 176 7.05 -22.33 -1.65
CA GLN A 176 8.11 -21.98 -2.59
C GLN A 176 7.80 -20.66 -3.28
N ILE A 177 8.86 -19.96 -3.66
CA ILE A 177 8.82 -18.68 -4.35
C ILE A 177 9.53 -18.83 -5.69
N THR A 178 8.85 -18.46 -6.76
CA THR A 178 9.41 -18.38 -8.11
C THR A 178 9.31 -16.94 -8.59
N VAL A 179 10.41 -16.40 -9.12
CA VAL A 179 10.43 -15.07 -9.72
C VAL A 179 10.31 -15.22 -11.23
N TYR A 180 9.40 -14.46 -11.83
CA TYR A 180 9.25 -14.32 -13.27
C TYR A 180 9.67 -12.91 -13.66
N ASP A 181 10.62 -12.83 -14.59
CA ASP A 181 11.13 -11.56 -15.09
C ASP A 181 10.17 -10.88 -16.07
N ASP A 182 9.23 -11.64 -16.63
CA ASP A 182 8.15 -11.20 -17.48
C ASP A 182 6.79 -11.39 -16.76
N VAL A 183 5.96 -10.36 -16.81
CA VAL A 183 4.67 -10.34 -16.10
C VAL A 183 3.67 -11.30 -16.72
N ASP A 184 3.64 -11.42 -18.05
CA ASP A 184 2.72 -12.29 -18.75
C ASP A 184 3.05 -13.77 -18.48
N GLU A 185 4.33 -14.13 -18.43
CA GLU A 185 4.79 -15.47 -18.02
C GLU A 185 4.36 -15.79 -16.59
N GLY A 186 4.56 -14.87 -15.64
CA GLY A 186 4.15 -15.06 -14.25
C GLY A 186 2.65 -15.21 -14.09
N ILE A 187 1.86 -14.43 -14.83
CA ILE A 187 0.39 -14.55 -14.87
C ILE A 187 -0.02 -15.89 -15.46
N ALA A 188 0.60 -16.32 -16.55
CA ALA A 188 0.30 -17.62 -17.18
C ALA A 188 0.59 -18.78 -16.22
N ALA A 189 1.71 -18.73 -15.49
CA ALA A 189 2.06 -19.72 -14.48
C ALA A 189 1.06 -19.74 -13.31
N TYR A 190 0.60 -18.57 -12.85
CA TYR A 190 -0.44 -18.47 -11.83
C TYR A 190 -1.79 -19.06 -12.30
N GLN A 191 -2.17 -18.83 -13.56
CA GLN A 191 -3.41 -19.33 -14.14
C GLN A 191 -3.36 -20.82 -14.53
N GLY A 192 -2.21 -21.49 -14.37
CA GLY A 192 -2.04 -22.89 -14.77
C GLY A 192 -1.99 -23.10 -16.29
N LYS A 193 -1.52 -22.08 -17.04
CA LYS A 193 -1.39 -22.09 -18.50
C LYS A 193 0.05 -22.25 -18.99
N ALA A 194 1.00 -22.46 -18.07
CA ALA A 194 2.42 -22.67 -18.34
C ALA A 194 2.80 -24.15 -18.17
#